data_AF-A0A7X2D7E2-F1
#
_entry.id   AF-A0A7X2D7E2-F1
#
_cell.length_a   1.000
_cell.length_b   1.000
_cell.length_c   1.000
_cell.angle_alpha   90.00
_cell.angle_beta   90.00
_cell.angle_gamma   90.00
#
_symmetry.space_group_name_H-M   'P 1'
#
loop_
_entity.id
_entity.type
_entity.pdbx_description
1 polymer ?
#
loop_
_entity_poly.entity_id
_entity_poly.type
_entity_poly.pdbx_seq_one_letter_code
_entity_poly.pdbx_strand_id
1 'polypeptide(L)'
;MQYHYSQKNERLDKEQILAKSYGFLKEVLEQQYRSALSVVVSPIQEEVKRSLGYITGFLHDDVELNEYLFPTRLGERGFEDISLEFSDGSSGLKEGLALCVRLAVAKHLSGRDSQCLVLDDPFVHVSSDRSNKMIELINEAIKEHGLQVIIFTHRPMEFAGFAGKMVDIRNVKRESMQKTLT
;
A
#
# COMPACT_ATOMS: atom_id res chain seq x y z
N MET A 1 -26.05 -0.75 -58.26
CA MET A 1 -24.69 -0.97 -57.69
C MET A 1 -24.15 0.26 -56.96
N GLN A 2 -24.23 1.47 -57.54
CA GLN A 2 -23.80 2.74 -56.89
C GLN A 2 -24.55 3.10 -55.60
N TYR A 3 -25.86 2.88 -55.52
CA TYR A 3 -26.67 3.21 -54.33
C TYR A 3 -26.28 2.39 -53.08
N HIS A 4 -25.96 1.10 -53.25
CA HIS A 4 -25.50 0.23 -52.17
C HIS A 4 -24.09 0.60 -51.68
N TYR A 5 -23.21 1.07 -52.58
CA TYR A 5 -21.88 1.55 -52.23
C TYR A 5 -21.92 2.86 -51.43
N SER A 6 -22.80 3.79 -51.83
CA SER A 6 -23.02 5.05 -51.11
C SER A 6 -23.54 4.82 -49.68
N GLN A 7 -24.53 3.93 -49.51
CA GLN A 7 -25.07 3.58 -48.19
C GLN A 7 -24.05 2.89 -47.28
N LYS A 8 -23.15 2.09 -47.86
CA LYS A 8 -22.08 1.42 -47.11
C LYS A 8 -21.02 2.41 -46.64
N ASN A 9 -20.63 3.37 -47.48
CA ASN A 9 -19.68 4.43 -47.09
C ASN A 9 -20.25 5.34 -46.02
N GLU A 10 -21.53 5.72 -46.11
CA GLU A 10 -22.16 6.58 -45.11
C GLU A 10 -22.25 5.89 -43.73
N ARG A 11 -22.46 4.57 -43.70
CA ARG A 11 -22.37 3.79 -42.45
C ARG A 11 -20.95 3.74 -41.90
N LEU A 12 -19.95 3.53 -42.75
CA LEU A 12 -18.55 3.50 -42.33
C LEU A 12 -18.10 4.85 -41.75
N ASP A 13 -18.52 5.96 -42.36
CA ASP A 13 -18.21 7.31 -41.87
C ASP A 13 -18.85 7.57 -40.50
N LYS A 14 -20.11 7.14 -40.30
CA LYS A 14 -20.80 7.24 -38.99
C LYS A 14 -20.08 6.42 -37.92
N GLU A 15 -19.70 5.18 -38.21
CA GLU A 15 -18.94 4.34 -37.28
C GLU A 15 -17.56 4.94 -36.95
N GLN A 16 -16.87 5.54 -37.94
CA GLN A 16 -15.59 6.23 -37.70
C GLN A 16 -15.74 7.45 -36.81
N ILE A 17 -16.80 8.25 -36.99
CA ILE A 17 -17.10 9.39 -36.13
C ILE A 17 -17.37 8.92 -34.70
N LEU A 18 -18.21 7.90 -34.53
CA LEU A 18 -18.50 7.33 -33.22
C LEU A 18 -17.25 6.77 -32.54
N ALA A 19 -16.42 6.01 -33.25
CA ALA A 19 -15.17 5.48 -32.71
C ALA A 19 -14.22 6.59 -32.25
N LYS A 20 -14.10 7.68 -33.01
CA LYS A 20 -13.32 8.86 -32.60
C LYS A 20 -13.91 9.53 -31.37
N SER A 21 -15.23 9.72 -31.31
CA SER A 21 -15.89 10.30 -30.14
C SER A 21 -15.71 9.45 -28.88
N TYR A 22 -15.82 8.11 -28.99
CA TYR A 22 -15.52 7.21 -27.88
C TYR A 22 -14.04 7.25 -27.48
N GLY A 23 -13.13 7.38 -28.45
CA GLY A 23 -11.70 7.59 -28.20
C GLY A 23 -11.44 8.83 -27.35
N PHE A 24 -11.99 9.99 -27.75
CA PHE A 24 -11.86 11.23 -26.98
C PHE A 24 -12.50 11.14 -25.59
N LEU A 25 -13.69 10.54 -25.48
CA LEU A 25 -14.33 10.35 -24.17
C LEU A 25 -13.45 9.50 -23.25
N LYS A 26 -12.88 8.41 -23.77
CA LYS A 26 -11.96 7.56 -23.02
C LYS A 26 -10.74 8.34 -22.53
N GLU A 27 -10.08 9.09 -23.42
CA GLU A 27 -8.92 9.91 -23.08
C GLU A 27 -9.24 10.93 -21.98
N VAL A 28 -10.35 11.65 -22.11
CA VAL A 28 -10.79 12.62 -21.10
C VAL A 28 -11.08 11.93 -19.77
N LEU A 29 -11.76 10.79 -19.77
CA LEU A 29 -12.04 10.03 -18.55
C LEU A 29 -10.76 9.52 -17.88
N GLU A 30 -9.83 8.97 -18.65
CA GLU A 30 -8.53 8.51 -18.13
C GLU A 30 -7.72 9.67 -17.54
N GLN A 31 -7.75 10.84 -18.18
CA GLN A 31 -7.08 12.03 -17.67
C GLN A 31 -7.70 12.53 -16.36
N GLN A 32 -9.04 12.63 -16.30
CA GLN A 32 -9.73 13.04 -15.08
C GLN A 32 -9.54 12.03 -13.95
N TYR A 33 -9.55 10.73 -14.26
CA TYR A 33 -9.29 9.67 -13.30
C TYR A 33 -7.88 9.77 -12.71
N ARG A 34 -6.85 9.95 -13.54
CA ARG A 34 -5.47 10.14 -13.08
C ARG A 34 -5.30 11.39 -12.21
N SER A 35 -5.92 12.51 -12.60
CA SER A 35 -5.90 13.75 -11.81
C SER A 35 -6.61 13.60 -10.47
N ALA A 36 -7.72 12.85 -10.42
CA ALA A 36 -8.41 12.58 -9.15
C ALA A 36 -7.60 11.66 -8.23
N LEU A 37 -6.94 10.63 -8.79
CA LEU A 37 -6.11 9.72 -8.03
C LEU A 37 -4.85 10.38 -7.48
N SER A 38 -4.20 11.28 -8.23
CA SER A 38 -2.97 11.94 -7.77
C SER A 38 -3.19 12.75 -6.47
N VAL A 39 -4.37 13.33 -6.29
CA VAL A 39 -4.75 14.05 -5.05
C VAL A 39 -4.74 13.13 -3.84
N VAL A 40 -5.04 11.84 -4.01
CA VAL A 40 -5.05 10.83 -2.94
C VAL A 40 -3.69 10.16 -2.78
N VAL A 41 -3.02 9.85 -3.89
CA VAL A 41 -1.72 9.15 -3.90
C VAL A 41 -0.62 10.03 -3.32
N SER A 42 -0.57 11.32 -3.66
CA SER A 42 0.52 12.21 -3.21
C SER A 42 0.66 12.30 -1.68
N PRO A 43 -0.40 12.55 -0.89
CA PRO A 43 -0.30 12.53 0.58
C PRO A 43 0.18 11.18 1.13
N ILE A 44 -0.27 10.07 0.55
CA ILE A 44 0.14 8.73 0.96
C ILE A 44 1.62 8.52 0.64
N GLN A 45 2.06 8.89 -0.56
CA GLN A 45 3.46 8.77 -0.97
C GLN A 45 4.39 9.55 -0.04
N GLU A 46 4.05 10.79 0.33
CA GLU A 46 4.87 11.59 1.25
C GLU A 46 4.97 10.97 2.66
N GLU A 47 3.88 10.36 3.15
CA GLU A 47 3.89 9.61 4.41
C GLU A 47 4.79 8.36 4.30
N VAL A 48 4.74 7.66 3.16
CA VAL A 48 5.59 6.49 2.90
C VAL A 48 7.05 6.90 2.83
N LYS A 49 7.40 7.99 2.13
CA LYS A 49 8.78 8.52 2.09
C LYS A 49 9.33 8.78 3.49
N ARG A 50 8.55 9.49 4.33
CA ARG A 50 8.96 9.80 5.71
C ARG A 50 9.17 8.53 6.53
N SER A 51 8.21 7.62 6.47
CA SER A 51 8.25 6.35 7.22
C SER A 51 9.41 5.47 6.77
N LEU A 52 9.63 5.36 5.46
CA LEU A 52 10.72 4.59 4.87
C LEU A 52 12.08 5.18 5.22
N GLY A 53 12.22 6.50 5.11
CA GLY A 53 13.42 7.22 5.52
C GLY A 53 13.74 6.93 6.99
N TYR A 54 12.75 7.03 7.87
CA TYR A 54 12.93 6.71 9.28
C TYR A 54 13.44 5.28 9.52
N ILE A 55 12.74 4.26 8.99
CA ILE A 55 13.11 2.87 9.25
C ILE A 55 14.46 2.50 8.63
N THR A 56 14.86 3.14 7.54
CA THR A 56 16.12 2.85 6.85
C THR A 56 17.29 3.73 7.32
N GLY A 57 17.10 4.58 8.33
CA GLY A 57 18.14 5.51 8.77
C GLY A 57 18.49 6.57 7.73
N PHE A 58 17.50 6.96 6.93
CA PHE A 58 17.57 7.91 5.82
C PHE A 58 18.48 7.47 4.67
N LEU A 59 18.66 6.15 4.49
CA LEU A 59 19.29 5.59 3.30
C LEU A 59 18.35 5.67 2.09
N HIS A 60 17.06 5.36 2.30
CA HIS A 60 16.03 5.47 1.27
C HIS A 60 15.04 6.56 1.67
N ASP A 61 15.21 7.75 1.09
CA ASP A 61 14.41 8.95 1.39
C ASP A 61 13.42 9.32 0.27
N ASP A 62 13.48 8.64 -0.87
CA ASP A 62 12.55 8.83 -1.97
C ASP A 62 11.90 7.51 -2.41
N VAL A 63 10.61 7.59 -2.71
CA VAL A 63 9.82 6.50 -3.28
C VAL A 63 8.75 7.08 -4.19
N GLU A 64 8.55 6.45 -5.33
CA GLU A 64 7.41 6.75 -6.22
C GLU A 64 6.40 5.62 -6.14
N LEU A 65 5.13 5.99 -5.96
CA LEU A 65 3.99 5.09 -6.00
C LEU A 65 3.18 5.37 -7.26
N ASN A 66 2.70 4.31 -7.90
CA ASN A 66 1.72 4.47 -8.97
C ASN A 66 0.30 4.71 -8.43
N GLU A 67 -0.66 4.84 -9.34
CA GLU A 67 -2.07 5.09 -9.05
C GLU A 67 -2.76 3.99 -8.22
N TYR A 68 -2.14 2.81 -8.10
CA TYR A 68 -2.59 1.68 -7.29
C TYR A 68 -1.79 1.54 -5.98
N LEU A 69 -0.99 2.54 -5.62
CA LEU A 69 -0.11 2.55 -4.45
C LEU A 69 0.97 1.47 -4.47
N PHE A 70 1.30 0.95 -5.66
CA PHE A 70 2.45 0.07 -5.82
C PHE A 70 3.73 0.90 -5.98
N PRO A 71 4.81 0.56 -5.27
CA PRO A 71 6.10 1.18 -5.49
C PRO A 71 6.63 0.88 -6.89
N THR A 72 6.99 1.94 -7.61
CA THR A 72 7.59 1.85 -8.95
C THR A 72 9.05 2.24 -8.95
N ARG A 73 9.44 3.16 -8.07
CA ARG A 73 10.82 3.64 -7.96
C ARG A 73 11.24 3.75 -6.50
N LEU A 74 12.46 3.37 -6.21
CA LEU A 74 13.10 3.59 -4.93
C LEU A 74 14.37 4.42 -5.11
N GLY A 75 14.46 5.56 -4.43
CA GLY A 75 15.67 6.37 -4.40
C GLY A 75 16.60 5.95 -3.26
N GLU A 76 17.90 6.11 -3.49
CA GLU A 76 18.93 6.03 -2.46
C GLU A 76 19.58 7.39 -2.25
N ARG A 77 19.72 7.78 -0.98
CA ARG A 77 20.30 9.05 -0.61
C ARG A 77 21.75 9.13 -1.08
N GLY A 78 22.07 10.18 -1.83
CA GLY A 78 23.39 10.40 -2.42
C GLY A 78 23.60 9.74 -3.78
N PHE A 79 22.60 9.04 -4.31
CA PHE A 79 22.60 8.45 -5.65
C PHE A 79 21.32 8.85 -6.41
N GLU A 80 21.21 10.12 -6.78
CA GLU A 80 20.03 10.68 -7.47
C GLU A 80 19.77 10.03 -8.84
N ASP A 81 20.82 9.52 -9.52
CA ASP A 81 20.72 8.84 -10.82
C ASP A 81 20.55 7.32 -10.71
N ILE A 82 20.65 6.73 -9.52
CA ILE A 82 20.47 5.28 -9.32
C ILE A 82 19.13 5.05 -8.63
N SER A 83 18.10 4.90 -9.45
CA SER A 83 16.83 4.38 -8.96
C SER A 83 16.84 2.86 -9.02
N LEU A 84 16.59 2.21 -7.89
CA LEU A 84 16.32 0.78 -7.88
C LEU A 84 14.88 0.55 -8.34
N GLU A 85 14.67 -0.43 -9.21
CA GLU A 85 13.33 -0.98 -9.38
C GLU A 85 12.93 -1.67 -8.09
N PHE A 86 11.63 -1.67 -7.76
CA PHE A 86 11.15 -2.35 -6.56
C PHE A 86 11.57 -3.84 -6.53
N SER A 87 11.71 -4.49 -7.68
CA SER A 87 12.21 -5.86 -7.82
C SER A 87 13.64 -6.06 -7.30
N ASP A 88 14.47 -5.02 -7.33
CA ASP A 88 15.89 -5.09 -7.00
C ASP A 88 16.15 -4.91 -5.50
N GLY A 89 15.16 -4.38 -4.76
CA GLY A 89 15.25 -4.21 -3.32
C GLY A 89 15.40 -5.53 -2.55
N SER A 90 16.16 -5.50 -1.45
CA SER A 90 16.27 -6.64 -0.52
C SER A 90 14.90 -7.03 0.05
N SER A 91 14.70 -8.30 0.41
CA SER A 91 13.41 -8.77 0.95
C SER A 91 12.95 -7.97 2.17
N GLY A 92 13.87 -7.66 3.10
CA GLY A 92 13.54 -6.84 4.28
C GLY A 92 13.16 -5.39 3.94
N LEU A 93 13.71 -4.82 2.86
CA LEU A 93 13.30 -3.50 2.37
C LEU A 93 11.92 -3.53 1.74
N LYS A 94 11.61 -4.59 0.97
CA LYS A 94 10.28 -4.82 0.41
C LYS A 94 9.22 -4.96 1.52
N GLU A 95 9.52 -5.70 2.58
CA GLU A 95 8.66 -5.82 3.76
C GLU A 95 8.47 -4.48 4.48
N GLY A 96 9.55 -3.74 4.70
CA GLY A 96 9.53 -2.39 5.27
C GLY A 96 8.60 -1.45 4.50
N LEU A 97 8.80 -1.37 3.19
CA LEU A 97 8.00 -0.53 2.30
C LEU A 97 6.54 -0.98 2.26
N ALA A 98 6.28 -2.29 2.22
CA ALA A 98 4.95 -2.86 2.24
C ALA A 98 4.17 -2.50 3.52
N LEU A 99 4.85 -2.42 4.66
CA LEU A 99 4.25 -1.90 5.90
C LEU A 99 4.01 -0.40 5.81
N CYS A 100 4.99 0.40 5.36
CA CYS A 100 4.86 1.85 5.25
C CYS A 100 3.65 2.24 4.40
N VAL A 101 3.44 1.59 3.25
CA VAL A 101 2.26 1.81 2.40
C VAL A 101 0.97 1.48 3.14
N ARG A 102 0.90 0.30 3.78
CA ARG A 102 -0.31 -0.12 4.54
C ARG A 102 -0.64 0.85 5.68
N LEU A 103 0.38 1.30 6.42
CA LEU A 103 0.20 2.27 7.50
C LEU A 103 -0.26 3.62 6.95
N ALA A 104 0.37 4.13 5.89
CA ALA A 104 -0.02 5.41 5.29
C ALA A 104 -1.48 5.40 4.80
N VAL A 105 -1.90 4.31 4.16
CA VAL A 105 -3.31 4.11 3.76
C VAL A 105 -4.23 4.07 4.97
N ALA A 106 -3.91 3.27 5.99
CA ALA A 106 -4.73 3.16 7.19
C ALA A 106 -4.85 4.50 7.93
N LYS A 107 -3.74 5.25 8.09
CA LYS A 107 -3.72 6.60 8.64
C LYS A 107 -4.62 7.54 7.81
N HIS A 108 -4.53 7.52 6.49
CA HIS A 108 -5.35 8.38 5.63
C HIS A 108 -6.86 8.06 5.74
N LEU A 109 -7.22 6.77 5.80
CA LEU A 109 -8.61 6.33 5.93
C LEU A 109 -9.19 6.55 7.33
N SER A 110 -8.34 6.59 8.36
CA SER A 110 -8.75 6.80 9.76
C SER A 110 -9.45 8.14 10.03
N GLY A 111 -9.24 9.13 9.16
CA GLY A 111 -9.92 10.43 9.26
C GLY A 111 -11.42 10.37 8.97
N ARG A 112 -11.94 9.25 8.44
CA ARG A 112 -13.37 9.04 8.17
C ARG A 112 -13.98 8.01 9.10
N ASP A 113 -13.36 6.85 9.20
CA ASP A 113 -13.85 5.71 9.97
C ASP A 113 -12.69 5.01 10.69
N SER A 114 -12.97 4.34 11.81
CA SER A 114 -11.99 3.50 12.48
C SER A 114 -11.47 2.40 11.54
N GLN A 115 -10.15 2.27 11.45
CA GLN A 115 -9.51 1.28 10.58
C GLN A 115 -8.87 0.15 11.38
N CYS A 116 -8.91 -1.06 10.82
CA CYS A 116 -8.25 -2.24 11.35
C CYS A 116 -7.17 -2.72 10.36
N LEU A 117 -5.93 -2.80 10.83
CA LEU A 117 -4.80 -3.33 10.07
C LEU A 117 -4.47 -4.74 10.58
N VAL A 118 -4.58 -5.74 9.70
CA VAL A 118 -4.21 -7.12 9.98
C VAL A 118 -2.89 -7.42 9.27
N LEU A 119 -1.89 -7.87 10.04
CA LEU A 119 -0.55 -8.19 9.56
C LEU A 119 -0.25 -9.68 9.82
N ASP A 120 0.11 -10.42 8.79
CA ASP A 120 0.49 -11.83 8.88
C ASP A 120 2.01 -11.96 8.69
N ASP A 121 2.70 -12.32 9.77
CA ASP A 121 4.16 -12.44 9.86
C ASP A 121 4.95 -11.30 9.18
N PRO A 122 4.74 -10.02 9.53
CA PRO A 122 5.22 -8.90 8.71
C PRO A 122 6.75 -8.70 8.71
N PHE A 123 7.51 -9.32 9.62
CA PHE A 123 8.95 -9.08 9.81
C PHE A 123 9.79 -10.34 9.54
N VAL A 124 9.67 -10.99 8.37
CA VAL A 124 10.42 -12.23 8.06
C VAL A 124 11.90 -11.97 7.79
N HIS A 125 12.19 -10.96 6.99
CA HIS A 125 13.53 -10.65 6.49
C HIS A 125 14.06 -9.30 7.01
N VAL A 126 13.29 -8.59 7.83
CA VAL A 126 13.68 -7.33 8.47
C VAL A 126 14.72 -7.59 9.58
N SER A 127 15.73 -6.72 9.68
CA SER A 127 16.71 -6.73 10.78
C SER A 127 16.10 -6.18 12.06
N SER A 128 16.61 -6.59 13.23
CA SER A 128 16.03 -6.18 14.53
C SER A 128 15.99 -4.66 14.75
N ASP A 129 16.98 -3.90 14.26
CA ASP A 129 16.95 -2.42 14.32
C ASP A 129 15.74 -1.84 13.55
N ARG A 130 15.47 -2.40 12.37
CA ARG A 130 14.38 -1.94 11.51
C ARG A 130 13.02 -2.41 12.04
N SER A 131 12.92 -3.63 12.57
CA SER A 131 11.66 -4.11 13.16
C SER A 131 11.26 -3.27 14.37
N ASN A 132 12.22 -2.86 15.21
CA ASN A 132 11.96 -1.92 16.32
C ASN A 132 11.37 -0.58 15.82
N LYS A 133 12.00 0.06 14.82
CA LYS A 133 11.49 1.31 14.23
C LYS A 133 10.11 1.13 13.58
N MET A 134 9.89 -0.02 12.93
CA MET A 134 8.58 -0.36 12.36
C MET A 134 7.51 -0.51 13.44
N ILE A 135 7.83 -1.12 14.58
CA ILE A 135 6.91 -1.22 15.74
C ILE A 135 6.60 0.16 16.32
N GLU A 136 7.59 1.04 16.41
CA GLU A 136 7.37 2.43 16.84
C GLU A 136 6.39 3.15 15.93
N LEU A 137 6.55 3.04 14.59
CA LEU A 137 5.60 3.59 13.63
C LEU A 137 4.18 3.01 13.80
N ILE A 138 4.07 1.70 14.08
CA ILE A 138 2.79 1.06 14.34
C ILE A 138 2.16 1.62 15.64
N ASN A 139 2.93 1.73 16.71
CA ASN A 139 2.47 2.25 18.00
C ASN A 139 2.03 3.71 17.92
N GLU A 140 2.78 4.54 17.18
CA GLU A 140 2.41 5.92 16.86
C GLU A 140 1.08 5.94 16.12
N ALA A 141 0.92 5.11 15.10
CA ALA A 141 -0.31 5.06 14.32
C ALA A 141 -1.52 4.59 15.16
N ILE A 142 -1.34 3.64 16.08
CA ILE A 142 -2.38 3.25 17.05
C ILE A 142 -2.77 4.45 17.92
N LYS A 143 -1.78 5.16 18.47
CA LYS A 143 -1.99 6.26 19.42
C LYS A 143 -2.61 7.49 18.76
N GLU A 144 -2.12 7.89 17.60
CA GLU A 144 -2.49 9.15 16.94
C GLU A 144 -3.73 9.01 16.06
N HIS A 145 -3.94 7.84 15.46
CA HIS A 145 -5.02 7.60 14.50
C HIS A 145 -6.09 6.61 15.01
N GLY A 146 -5.93 6.08 16.22
CA GLY A 146 -6.90 5.14 16.80
C GLY A 146 -7.00 3.82 16.02
N LEU A 147 -5.92 3.42 15.34
CA LEU A 147 -5.92 2.19 14.54
C LEU A 147 -6.02 0.95 15.43
N GLN A 148 -6.86 0.00 15.04
CA GLN A 148 -6.79 -1.36 15.57
C GLN A 148 -5.75 -2.13 14.77
N VAL A 149 -4.77 -2.74 15.44
CA VAL A 149 -3.73 -3.54 14.77
C VAL A 149 -3.73 -4.95 15.33
N ILE A 150 -3.83 -5.94 14.44
CA ILE A 150 -3.80 -7.37 14.76
C ILE A 150 -2.60 -7.97 14.03
N ILE A 151 -1.71 -8.60 14.78
CA ILE A 151 -0.49 -9.22 14.24
C ILE A 151 -0.55 -10.71 14.51
N PHE A 152 -0.49 -11.50 13.45
CA PHE A 152 -0.24 -12.94 13.54
C PHE A 152 1.24 -13.17 13.38
N THR A 153 1.85 -13.90 14.32
CA THR A 153 3.26 -14.26 14.20
C THR A 153 3.63 -15.51 14.96
N HIS A 154 4.62 -16.23 14.44
CA HIS A 154 5.32 -17.30 15.15
C HIS A 154 6.57 -16.82 15.90
N ARG A 155 6.92 -15.52 15.82
CA ARG A 155 8.11 -14.90 16.43
C ARG A 155 7.72 -13.77 17.39
N PRO A 156 7.11 -14.08 18.55
CA PRO A 156 6.58 -13.06 19.46
C PRO A 156 7.65 -12.11 20.03
N MET A 157 8.90 -12.56 20.15
CA MET A 157 9.99 -11.75 20.69
C MET A 157 10.33 -10.54 19.82
N GLU A 158 10.12 -10.64 18.50
CA GLU A 158 10.32 -9.51 17.58
C GLU A 158 9.34 -8.37 17.86
N PHE A 159 8.21 -8.64 18.53
CA PHE A 159 7.15 -7.68 18.82
C PHE A 159 7.11 -7.24 20.28
N ALA A 160 8.21 -7.42 21.03
CA ALA A 160 8.25 -7.06 22.45
C ALA A 160 7.92 -5.59 22.74
N GLY A 161 8.18 -4.68 21.79
CA GLY A 161 7.85 -3.25 21.90
C GLY A 161 6.42 -2.88 21.48
N PHE A 162 5.60 -3.82 21.02
CA PHE A 162 4.26 -3.54 20.52
C PHE A 162 3.30 -3.17 21.66
N ALA A 163 2.58 -2.05 21.50
CA ALA A 163 1.64 -1.52 22.49
C ALA A 163 0.30 -2.28 22.47
N GLY A 164 0.33 -3.56 22.81
CA GLY A 164 -0.83 -4.43 22.75
C GLY A 164 -0.76 -5.64 23.67
N LYS A 165 -1.69 -6.57 23.46
CA LYS A 165 -1.74 -7.84 24.20
C LYS A 165 -1.23 -8.95 23.31
N MET A 166 -0.32 -9.76 23.85
CA MET A 166 0.08 -11.01 23.23
C MET A 166 -0.91 -12.11 23.63
N VAL A 167 -1.43 -12.85 22.64
CA VAL A 167 -2.34 -13.98 22.85
C VAL A 167 -1.71 -15.23 22.26
N ASP A 168 -1.37 -16.21 23.10
CA ASP A 168 -0.94 -17.53 22.62
C ASP A 168 -2.17 -18.37 22.24
N ILE A 169 -2.37 -18.56 20.94
CA ILE A 169 -3.51 -19.30 20.36
C ILE A 169 -3.59 -20.74 20.91
N ARG A 170 -2.46 -21.36 21.29
CA ARG A 170 -2.44 -22.74 21.83
C ARG A 170 -3.09 -22.81 23.21
N ASN A 171 -2.99 -21.74 24.00
CA ASN A 171 -3.55 -21.69 25.34
C ASN A 171 -5.06 -21.41 25.33
N VAL A 172 -5.55 -20.67 24.33
CA VAL A 172 -6.99 -20.38 24.15
C VAL A 172 -7.81 -21.66 23.91
N LYS A 173 -7.26 -22.66 23.21
CA LYS A 173 -7.90 -23.97 23.01
C LYS A 173 -8.08 -24.77 24.32
N ARG A 174 -7.20 -24.59 25.31
CA ARG A 174 -7.26 -25.34 26.57
C ARG A 174 -8.36 -24.80 27.49
N GLU A 175 -8.52 -23.49 27.57
CA GLU A 175 -9.57 -22.86 28.39
C GLU A 175 -10.98 -23.10 27.86
N SER A 176 -11.14 -23.18 26.53
CA SER A 176 -12.43 -23.49 25.89
C SER A 176 -12.83 -24.96 26.04
N MET A 177 -11.87 -25.90 26.07
CA MET A 177 -12.15 -27.32 26.37
C MET A 177 -12.49 -27.55 27.85
N GLN A 178 -11.90 -26.81 28.80
CA GLN A 178 -12.24 -26.93 30.22
C GLN A 178 -13.64 -26.39 30.55
N LYS A 179 -14.10 -25.33 29.88
CA LYS A 179 -15.46 -24.77 30.05
C LYS A 179 -16.57 -25.67 29.48
N THR A 180 -16.25 -26.65 28.64
CA THR A 180 -17.23 -27.57 28.04
C THR A 180 -17.38 -28.87 28.85
N LEU A 181 -16.50 -29.10 29.84
CA LEU A 181 -16.48 -30.30 30.69
C LEU A 181 -17.01 -30.04 32.11
N THR A 182 -17.65 -28.89 32.35
CA THR A 182 -18.36 -28.55 33.59
C THR A 182 -19.81 -28.27 33.26
#